data_AF-A0A1Y1L559-F1
#
_entry.id   AF-A0A1Y1L559-F1
#
_cell.length_a   1.000
_cell.length_b   1.000
_cell.length_c   1.000
_cell.angle_alpha   90.00
_cell.angle_beta   90.00
_cell.angle_gamma   90.00
#
_symmetry.space_group_name_H-M   'P 1'
#
loop_
_entity.id
_entity.type
_entity.pdbx_description
1 polymer ?
#
loop_
_entity_poly.entity_id
_entity_poly.type
_entity_poly.pdbx_seq_one_letter_code
_entity_poly.pdbx_strand_id
1 'polypeptide(L)'
;MHSTDNGNESGGDQTSSRTAVAVAGPTPVAVSTAANNNSSGPRECAGCGKRITERFLLKALDLFWHEDCLKCGCCDCRLGEVGSTLYTKANLILCKRDYLRLFGTTGYCAACNKVIPAFEMVMRAKSNVYHLECFACQQCNHRYC
;
A
#
# COMPACT_ATOMS: atom_id res chain seq x y z
N MET A 1 3.67 -44.08 57.30
CA MET A 1 4.90 -44.56 56.65
C MET A 1 4.85 -44.15 55.19
N HIS A 2 5.66 -43.14 54.88
CA HIS A 2 6.12 -42.63 53.56
C HIS A 2 5.05 -42.04 52.62
N SER A 3 4.92 -40.71 52.47
CA SER A 3 5.86 -39.67 51.96
C SER A 3 5.87 -39.54 50.42
N THR A 4 5.33 -38.41 49.96
CA THR A 4 5.76 -37.46 48.91
C THR A 4 6.46 -37.91 47.63
N ASP A 5 5.92 -37.44 46.48
CA ASP A 5 6.63 -36.82 45.34
C ASP A 5 5.54 -36.15 44.45
N ASN A 6 5.38 -34.83 44.25
CA ASN A 6 6.25 -33.72 43.82
C ASN A 6 6.83 -33.80 42.40
N GLY A 7 5.95 -33.71 41.39
CA GLY A 7 6.31 -33.36 40.01
C GLY A 7 5.92 -31.92 39.66
N ASN A 8 6.86 -30.99 39.83
CA ASN A 8 6.81 -29.58 39.46
C ASN A 8 6.95 -29.39 37.94
N GLU A 9 5.89 -28.96 37.24
CA GLU A 9 5.99 -28.48 35.86
C GLU A 9 6.07 -26.94 35.85
N SER A 10 7.32 -26.46 35.85
CA SER A 10 7.70 -25.11 35.48
C SER A 10 7.94 -25.04 33.97
N GLY A 11 7.44 -24.00 33.30
CA GLY A 11 7.77 -23.69 31.91
C GLY A 11 6.57 -23.01 31.25
N GLY A 12 6.49 -21.71 31.13
CA GLY A 12 7.47 -20.84 30.50
C GLY A 12 6.64 -19.93 29.58
N ASP A 13 6.40 -18.73 30.05
CA ASP A 13 5.72 -17.64 29.36
C ASP A 13 6.40 -17.41 27.99
N GLN A 14 5.77 -17.88 26.92
CA GLN A 14 6.17 -17.52 25.56
C GLN A 14 5.41 -16.24 25.18
N THR A 15 5.83 -15.14 25.79
CA THR A 15 5.65 -13.80 25.23
C THR A 15 6.36 -13.78 23.87
N SER A 16 5.61 -14.17 22.83
CA SER A 16 5.98 -14.01 21.43
C SER A 16 6.12 -12.51 21.14
N SER A 17 7.30 -12.01 21.45
CA SER A 17 7.75 -10.66 21.14
C SER A 17 7.64 -10.51 19.63
N ARG A 18 6.60 -9.80 19.19
CA ARG A 18 6.42 -9.37 17.81
C ARG A 18 7.54 -8.39 17.48
N THR A 19 8.73 -8.88 17.16
CA THR A 19 9.73 -8.08 16.47
C THR A 19 9.18 -7.86 15.08
N ALA A 20 8.45 -6.77 14.90
CA ALA A 20 8.04 -6.30 13.59
C ALA A 20 9.34 -5.95 12.84
N VAL A 21 9.84 -6.88 12.05
CA VAL A 21 10.80 -6.57 11.00
C VAL A 21 10.03 -5.66 10.05
N ALA A 22 10.19 -4.35 10.22
CA ALA A 22 9.73 -3.38 9.25
C ALA A 22 10.57 -3.60 7.99
N VAL A 23 10.16 -4.56 7.17
CA VAL A 23 10.47 -4.51 5.73
C VAL A 23 10.03 -3.12 5.31
N ALA A 24 10.98 -2.29 4.88
CA ALA A 24 10.74 -0.92 4.46
C ALA A 24 9.73 -0.94 3.31
N GLY A 25 8.45 -0.94 3.67
CA GLY A 25 7.36 -0.73 2.75
C GLY A 25 7.57 0.64 2.13
N PRO A 26 7.11 0.84 0.89
CA PRO A 26 7.16 2.18 0.31
C PRO A 26 6.45 3.16 1.24
N THR A 27 7.11 4.25 1.59
CA THR A 27 6.45 5.34 2.30
C THR A 27 5.47 6.00 1.35
N PRO A 28 4.14 5.94 1.61
CA PRO A 28 3.19 6.69 0.81
C PRO A 28 3.47 8.18 1.00
N VAL A 29 3.60 8.90 -0.10
CA VAL A 29 3.84 10.34 -0.08
C VAL A 29 2.49 11.02 -0.12
N ALA A 30 2.20 11.84 0.87
CA ALA A 30 0.98 12.64 0.89
C ALA A 30 0.99 13.68 -0.24
N VAL A 31 -0.13 13.79 -0.93
CA VAL A 31 -0.42 14.84 -1.89
C VAL A 31 -1.43 15.78 -1.25
N SER A 32 -1.14 17.08 -1.26
CA SER A 32 -2.03 18.08 -0.68
C SER A 32 -2.28 19.21 -1.68
N THR A 33 -3.53 19.60 -1.82
CA THR A 33 -3.93 20.75 -2.62
C THR A 33 -3.80 22.02 -1.78
N ALA A 34 -3.12 23.02 -2.32
CA ALA A 34 -2.94 24.32 -1.69
C ALA A 34 -3.46 25.42 -2.61
N ALA A 35 -3.98 26.50 -2.02
CA ALA A 35 -4.28 27.72 -2.76
C ALA A 35 -2.98 28.45 -3.07
N ASN A 36 -2.84 28.89 -4.32
CA ASN A 36 -1.72 29.68 -4.78
C ASN A 36 -1.90 31.13 -4.31
N ASN A 37 -1.31 31.47 -3.16
CA ASN A 37 -1.22 32.84 -2.72
C ASN A 37 -0.03 33.50 -3.44
N ASN A 38 -0.33 34.35 -4.42
CA ASN A 38 0.62 35.06 -5.28
C ASN A 38 1.58 36.02 -4.50
N SER A 39 1.45 36.05 -3.16
CA SER A 39 2.25 36.83 -2.22
C SER A 39 3.51 36.10 -1.72
N SER A 40 3.65 34.79 -1.96
CA SER A 40 4.71 33.94 -1.37
C SER A 40 5.92 33.65 -2.28
N GLY A 41 6.11 34.42 -3.35
CA GLY A 41 7.15 34.19 -4.35
C GLY A 41 6.74 33.20 -5.45
N PRO A 42 7.47 33.18 -6.59
CA PRO A 42 7.13 32.32 -7.72
C PRO A 42 7.30 30.85 -7.33
N ARG A 43 6.21 30.08 -7.40
CA ARG A 43 6.26 28.62 -7.25
C ARG A 43 6.48 27.99 -8.62
N GLU A 44 7.52 27.18 -8.75
CA GLU A 44 7.85 26.50 -10.00
C GLU A 44 7.36 25.05 -9.95
N CYS A 45 6.81 24.57 -11.07
CA CYS A 45 6.34 23.21 -11.20
C CYS A 45 7.52 22.26 -11.47
N ALA A 46 7.72 21.28 -10.60
CA ALA A 46 8.79 20.28 -10.76
C ALA A 46 8.60 19.36 -12.00
N GLY A 47 7.39 19.27 -12.55
CA GLY A 47 7.12 18.47 -13.74
C GLY A 47 7.45 19.14 -15.07
N CYS A 48 7.27 20.47 -15.17
CA CYS A 48 7.44 21.21 -16.42
C CYS A 48 8.41 22.39 -16.34
N GLY A 49 8.94 22.73 -15.17
CA GLY A 49 9.87 23.84 -14.93
C GLY A 49 9.25 25.23 -15.12
N LYS A 50 7.93 25.33 -15.28
CA LYS A 50 7.23 26.62 -15.46
C LYS A 50 6.67 27.11 -14.13
N ARG A 51 6.50 28.43 -14.00
CA ARG A 51 5.81 29.02 -12.85
C ARG A 51 4.35 28.55 -12.80
N ILE A 52 3.87 28.29 -11.59
CA ILE A 52 2.48 27.97 -11.31
C ILE A 52 1.71 29.27 -11.11
N THR A 53 0.87 29.61 -12.07
CA THR A 53 -0.05 30.77 -12.01
C THR A 53 -1.48 30.38 -11.65
N GLU A 54 -1.77 29.09 -11.59
CA GLU A 54 -3.09 28.53 -11.28
C GLU A 54 -3.54 28.90 -9.87
N ARG A 55 -4.86 28.93 -9.62
CA ARG A 55 -5.43 29.22 -8.29
C ARG A 55 -5.11 28.13 -7.28
N PHE A 56 -5.05 26.88 -7.74
CA PHE A 56 -4.75 25.72 -6.93
C PHE A 56 -3.49 25.06 -7.44
N LEU A 57 -2.74 24.43 -6.53
CA LEU A 57 -1.52 23.71 -6.84
C LEU A 57 -1.39 22.51 -5.92
N LEU A 58 -0.64 21.50 -6.37
CA LEU A 58 -0.38 20.30 -5.59
C LEU A 58 1.01 20.39 -4.94
N LYS A 59 1.09 20.05 -3.66
CA LYS A 59 2.35 19.85 -2.94
C LYS A 59 2.56 18.35 -2.72
N ALA A 60 3.71 17.85 -3.18
CA ALA A 60 4.14 16.47 -2.95
C ALA A 60 5.67 16.39 -3.07
N LEU A 61 6.32 15.50 -2.30
CA LEU A 61 7.78 15.35 -2.28
C LEU A 61 8.53 16.66 -1.96
N ASP A 62 7.93 17.51 -1.13
CA ASP A 62 8.40 18.89 -0.86
C ASP A 62 8.54 19.80 -2.10
N LEU A 63 7.93 19.40 -3.21
CA LEU A 63 7.88 20.15 -4.46
C LEU A 63 6.45 20.59 -4.80
N PHE A 64 6.34 21.55 -5.72
CA PHE A 64 5.07 22.05 -6.23
C PHE A 64 4.81 21.56 -7.65
N TRP A 65 3.54 21.31 -7.95
CA TRP A 65 3.11 20.73 -9.21
C TRP A 65 1.79 21.36 -9.66
N HIS A 66 1.61 21.51 -10.97
CA HIS A 66 0.28 21.72 -11.55
C HIS A 66 -0.58 20.48 -11.39
N GLU A 67 -1.90 20.66 -11.42
CA GLU A 67 -2.87 19.56 -11.35
C GLU A 67 -2.67 18.56 -12.51
N ASP A 68 -2.34 19.05 -13.70
CA ASP A 68 -2.07 18.21 -14.88
C ASP A 68 -0.63 17.67 -14.96
N CYS A 69 0.31 18.27 -14.23
CA CYS A 69 1.72 17.82 -14.26
C CYS A 69 1.98 16.67 -13.29
N LEU A 70 1.25 16.58 -12.17
CA LEU A 70 1.40 15.50 -11.21
C LEU A 70 0.61 14.27 -11.65
N LYS A 71 1.23 13.47 -12.53
CA LYS A 71 0.62 12.26 -13.10
C LYS A 71 1.49 11.03 -12.87
N CYS A 72 0.84 9.87 -12.88
CA CYS A 72 1.54 8.59 -12.78
C CYS A 72 2.31 8.31 -14.07
N GLY A 73 3.58 7.90 -13.95
CA GLY A 73 4.43 7.56 -15.09
C GLY A 73 4.03 6.29 -15.86
N CYS A 74 2.98 5.56 -15.45
CA CYS A 74 2.51 4.35 -16.12
C CYS A 74 1.10 4.44 -16.72
N CYS A 75 0.15 5.09 -16.04
CA CYS A 75 -1.24 5.26 -16.51
C CYS A 75 -1.53 6.66 -17.03
N ASP A 76 -0.61 7.63 -16.86
CA ASP A 76 -0.83 9.06 -17.06
C ASP A 76 -2.00 9.67 -16.25
N CYS A 77 -2.53 8.91 -15.28
CA CYS A 77 -3.64 9.35 -14.46
C CYS A 77 -3.21 10.43 -13.45
N ARG A 78 -4.03 11.47 -13.29
CA ARG A 78 -3.79 12.61 -12.39
C ARG A 78 -3.81 12.15 -10.94
N LEU A 79 -2.64 12.22 -10.29
CA LEU A 79 -2.49 11.69 -8.93
C LEU A 79 -3.26 12.53 -7.91
N GLY A 80 -3.43 13.84 -8.14
CA GLY A 80 -4.23 14.70 -7.27
C GLY A 80 -5.73 14.33 -7.24
N GLU A 81 -6.26 13.76 -8.32
CA GLU A 81 -7.67 13.34 -8.41
C GLU A 81 -7.89 11.91 -7.91
N VAL A 82 -6.95 11.00 -8.21
CA VAL A 82 -7.09 9.56 -7.93
C VAL A 82 -6.90 9.24 -6.44
N GLY A 83 -6.21 10.08 -5.68
CA GLY A 83 -6.15 9.97 -4.22
C GLY A 83 -5.14 10.92 -3.56
N SER A 84 -5.17 11.00 -2.24
CA SER A 84 -4.29 11.90 -1.46
C SER A 84 -2.88 11.34 -1.22
N THR A 85 -2.50 10.23 -1.88
CA THR A 85 -1.19 9.61 -1.72
C THR A 85 -0.64 9.12 -3.05
N LEU A 86 0.65 9.36 -3.28
CA LEU A 86 1.41 8.80 -4.40
C LEU A 86 2.56 7.93 -3.88
N TYR A 87 3.15 7.15 -4.79
CA TYR A 87 4.26 6.27 -4.47
C TYR A 87 5.44 6.61 -5.38
N THR A 88 6.65 6.63 -4.82
CA THR A 88 7.88 6.85 -5.57
C THR A 88 8.78 5.63 -5.50
N LYS A 89 9.24 5.15 -6.66
CA LYS A 89 10.23 4.06 -6.75
C LYS A 89 10.92 4.09 -8.09
N ALA A 90 12.22 3.76 -8.11
CA ALA A 90 13.04 3.76 -9.33
C ALA A 90 12.92 5.07 -10.14
N ASN A 91 12.90 6.22 -9.44
CA ASN A 91 12.76 7.55 -10.04
C ASN A 91 11.43 7.80 -10.78
N LEU A 92 10.41 6.97 -10.54
CA LEU A 92 9.06 7.12 -11.08
C LEU A 92 8.07 7.52 -9.98
N ILE A 93 7.13 8.40 -10.35
CA ILE A 93 5.96 8.75 -9.55
C ILE A 93 4.80 7.90 -10.04
N LEU A 94 4.19 7.12 -9.14
CA LEU A 94 3.22 6.09 -9.48
C LEU A 94 1.95 6.19 -8.63
N CYS A 95 0.82 5.82 -9.24
CA CYS A 95 -0.42 5.62 -8.50
C CYS A 95 -0.33 4.33 -7.67
N LYS A 96 -1.17 4.21 -6.63
CA LYS A 96 -1.23 3.00 -5.78
C LYS A 96 -1.36 1.72 -6.60
N ARG A 97 -2.22 1.73 -7.63
CA ARG A 97 -2.48 0.57 -8.48
C ARG A 97 -1.25 0.13 -9.27
N ASP A 98 -0.60 1.06 -9.97
CA ASP A 98 0.60 0.75 -10.77
C ASP A 98 1.79 0.41 -9.90
N TYR A 99 1.93 1.08 -8.75
CA TYR A 99 2.94 0.72 -7.78
C TYR A 99 2.77 -0.73 -7.33
N LEU A 100 1.58 -1.12 -6.88
CA LEU A 100 1.32 -2.49 -6.45
C LEU A 100 1.50 -3.48 -7.60
N ARG A 101 1.07 -3.13 -8.81
CA ARG A 101 1.25 -3.99 -10.00
C ARG A 101 2.72 -4.27 -10.33
N LEU A 102 3.59 -3.26 -10.22
CA LEU A 102 5.00 -3.39 -10.60
C LEU A 102 5.88 -3.88 -9.44
N PHE A 103 5.54 -3.51 -8.21
CA PHE A 103 6.44 -3.63 -7.05
C PHE A 103 5.79 -4.24 -5.82
N GLY A 104 4.49 -4.52 -5.85
CA GLY A 104 3.81 -5.18 -4.75
C GLY A 104 4.16 -6.66 -4.70
N THR A 105 4.04 -7.24 -3.50
CA THR A 105 4.26 -8.67 -3.28
C THR A 105 3.09 -9.46 -3.86
N THR A 106 3.37 -10.29 -4.86
CA THR A 106 2.38 -11.24 -5.39
C THR A 106 2.21 -12.43 -4.45
N GLY A 107 1.03 -13.05 -4.47
CA GLY A 107 0.71 -14.23 -3.68
C GLY A 107 0.34 -15.42 -4.55
N TYR A 108 -0.01 -16.54 -3.93
CA TYR A 108 -0.60 -17.69 -4.59
C TYR A 108 -1.95 -18.01 -3.97
N CYS A 109 -2.93 -18.31 -4.81
CA CYS A 109 -4.25 -18.74 -4.36
C CYS A 109 -4.18 -20.18 -3.85
N ALA A 110 -4.58 -20.42 -2.61
CA ALA A 110 -4.55 -21.75 -2.00
C ALA A 110 -5.60 -22.73 -2.57
N ALA A 111 -6.57 -22.25 -3.35
CA ALA A 111 -7.60 -23.10 -3.98
C ALA A 111 -7.29 -23.45 -5.44
N CYS A 112 -6.67 -22.56 -6.21
CA CYS A 112 -6.40 -22.80 -7.64
C CYS A 112 -4.92 -22.80 -8.00
N ASN A 113 -4.02 -22.57 -7.03
CA ASN A 113 -2.57 -22.55 -7.19
C ASN A 113 -2.03 -21.54 -8.22
N LYS A 114 -2.87 -20.58 -8.66
CA LYS A 114 -2.48 -19.51 -9.57
C LYS A 114 -1.92 -18.31 -8.79
N VAL A 115 -1.09 -17.53 -9.49
CA VAL A 115 -0.51 -16.28 -8.96
C VAL A 115 -1.63 -15.24 -8.79
N ILE A 116 -1.64 -14.62 -7.62
CA ILE A 116 -2.45 -13.46 -7.27
C ILE A 116 -1.58 -12.21 -7.45
N PRO A 117 -1.90 -11.31 -8.39
CA PRO A 117 -1.26 -10.01 -8.51
C PRO A 117 -1.42 -9.17 -7.25
N ALA A 118 -0.41 -8.39 -6.89
CA ALA A 118 -0.40 -7.64 -5.63
C ALA A 118 -1.44 -6.50 -5.54
N PHE A 119 -2.04 -6.11 -6.68
CA PHE A 119 -3.12 -5.13 -6.74
C PHE A 119 -4.52 -5.77 -6.68
N GLU A 120 -4.61 -7.10 -6.76
CA GLU A 120 -5.88 -7.82 -6.74
C GLU A 120 -6.44 -7.88 -5.31
N MET A 121 -7.76 -7.73 -5.18
CA MET A 121 -8.45 -7.96 -3.92
C MET A 121 -8.51 -9.45 -3.62
N VAL A 122 -8.24 -9.81 -2.36
CA VAL A 122 -8.14 -11.21 -1.92
C VAL A 122 -8.88 -11.45 -0.63
N MET A 123 -9.37 -12.69 -0.47
CA MET A 123 -9.83 -13.20 0.81
C MET A 123 -8.68 -13.87 1.55
N ARG A 124 -8.60 -13.65 2.87
CA ARG A 124 -7.60 -14.29 3.74
C ARG A 124 -8.32 -15.13 4.79
N ALA A 125 -7.91 -16.40 4.90
CA ALA A 125 -8.39 -17.30 5.94
C ALA A 125 -7.18 -18.00 6.57
N LYS A 126 -6.96 -17.74 7.86
CA LYS A 126 -5.74 -18.16 8.58
C LYS A 126 -4.48 -17.73 7.82
N SER A 127 -3.64 -18.67 7.39
CA SER A 127 -2.40 -18.45 6.63
C SER A 127 -2.61 -18.42 5.11
N ASN A 128 -3.83 -18.67 4.62
CA ASN A 128 -4.09 -18.87 3.21
C ASN A 128 -4.72 -17.63 2.56
N VAL A 129 -4.39 -17.42 1.29
CA VAL A 129 -4.92 -16.33 0.45
C VAL A 129 -5.69 -16.94 -0.71
N TYR A 130 -6.81 -16.33 -1.08
CA TYR A 130 -7.69 -16.79 -2.12
C TYR A 130 -8.11 -15.62 -3.01
N HIS A 131 -8.27 -15.86 -4.32
CA HIS A 131 -9.05 -14.94 -5.16
C HIS A 131 -10.47 -14.84 -4.62
N LEU A 132 -11.15 -13.71 -4.85
CA LEU A 132 -12.55 -13.54 -4.46
C LEU A 132 -13.43 -14.65 -5.03
N GLU A 133 -13.18 -15.03 -6.28
CA GLU A 133 -13.92 -16.10 -6.97
C GLU A 133 -13.62 -17.50 -6.42
N CYS A 134 -12.44 -17.71 -5.83
CA CYS A 134 -12.00 -19.00 -5.31
C CYS A 134 -12.37 -19.20 -3.84
N PHE A 135 -12.91 -18.17 -3.17
CA PHE A 135 -13.32 -18.26 -1.78
C PHE A 135 -14.73 -18.87 -1.68
N ALA A 136 -14.77 -20.20 -1.72
CA ALA A 136 -16.00 -20.99 -1.64
C ALA A 136 -15.84 -22.18 -0.70
N CYS A 137 -16.96 -22.64 -0.15
CA CYS A 137 -16.99 -23.87 0.65
C CYS A 137 -16.49 -25.06 -0.19
N GLN A 138 -15.48 -25.77 0.29
CA GLN A 138 -14.90 -26.90 -0.45
C GLN A 138 -15.85 -28.10 -0.58
N GLN A 139 -16.91 -28.16 0.25
CA GLN A 139 -17.86 -29.27 0.25
C GLN A 139 -19.09 -29.04 -0.64
N CYS A 140 -19.58 -27.80 -0.74
CA CYS A 140 -20.78 -27.47 -1.53
C CYS A 140 -20.55 -26.44 -2.64
N ASN A 141 -19.31 -25.94 -2.80
CA ASN A 141 -18.90 -24.92 -3.76
C ASN A 141 -19.73 -23.60 -3.69
N HIS A 142 -20.44 -23.39 -2.57
CA HIS A 142 -21.22 -22.19 -2.34
C HIS A 142 -20.28 -21.04 -1.97
N ARG A 143 -20.50 -19.89 -2.62
CA ARG A 143 -19.77 -18.66 -2.31
C ARG A 143 -20.43 -17.97 -1.13
N TYR A 144 -19.61 -17.44 -0.22
CA TYR A 144 -20.10 -16.68 0.92
C TYR A 144 -20.49 -15.28 0.41
N CYS A 145 -21.79 -15.02 0.32
CA CYS A 145 -22.36 -13.74 -0.07
C CYS A 145 -22.23 -12.68 1.03
#